data_AF-A0A6I1ING7-F1
#
_entry.id   AF-A0A6I1ING7-F1
#
_cell.length_a   1.000
_cell.length_b   1.000
_cell.length_c   1.000
_cell.angle_alpha   90.00
_cell.angle_beta   90.00
_cell.angle_gamma   90.00
#
_symmetry.space_group_name_H-M   'P 1'
#
loop_
_entity.id
_entity.type
_entity.pdbx_description
1 polymer ?
#
loop_
_entity_poly.entity_id
_entity_poly.type
_entity_poly.pdbx_seq_one_letter_code
_entity_poly.pdbx_strand_id
1 'polypeptide(L)'
;MRAFWHDERYARRRSVVAGVPGNSKRLRTTFANETDARAAAVAEWQRILRGLATFEMSLALGNPAVFPQSPVTVKGFKPEIDATEWLSVKVTHNLGGNGFTTRVEFETKTEAVEAEREDEKDPDEGITGVVAKWKDVAAKKKKAGQEQAGATGTLKTLEHLYKSKQAAKRAALHAWKHIQEVREIIRENSEKSSIPEQ
;
A
#
# COMPACT_ATOMS: atom_id res chain seq x y z
N MET A 1 4.20 4.80 1.46
CA MET A 1 2.90 5.29 0.94
C MET A 1 2.15 4.11 0.35
N ARG A 2 0.91 3.84 0.78
CA ARG A 2 0.09 2.72 0.29
C ARG A 2 -0.98 3.19 -0.69
N ALA A 3 -1.09 2.52 -1.83
CA ALA A 3 -2.18 2.68 -2.78
C ALA A 3 -2.94 1.36 -2.94
N PHE A 4 -4.23 1.44 -3.28
CA PHE A 4 -5.06 0.27 -3.53
C PHE A 4 -5.55 0.24 -4.98
N TRP A 5 -5.73 -0.96 -5.52
CA TRP A 5 -6.35 -1.17 -6.83
C TRP A 5 -7.31 -2.37 -6.80
N HIS A 6 -8.19 -2.47 -7.78
CA HIS A 6 -9.13 -3.58 -7.93
C HIS A 6 -8.59 -4.63 -8.91
N ASP A 7 -8.39 -5.84 -8.42
CA ASP A 7 -8.06 -7.01 -9.23
C ASP A 7 -9.34 -7.60 -9.83
N GLU A 8 -9.52 -7.42 -11.14
CA GLU A 8 -10.68 -7.89 -11.89
C GLU A 8 -10.80 -9.41 -11.88
N ARG A 9 -9.69 -10.15 -11.80
CA ARG A 9 -9.68 -11.60 -11.93
C ARG A 9 -10.37 -12.29 -10.76
N TYR A 10 -10.17 -11.75 -9.56
CA TYR A 10 -10.73 -12.31 -8.32
C TYR A 10 -11.71 -11.35 -7.62
N ALA A 11 -12.02 -10.22 -8.24
CA ALA A 11 -12.82 -9.13 -7.68
C ALA A 11 -12.33 -8.69 -6.28
N ARG A 12 -11.01 -8.65 -6.07
CA ARG A 12 -10.38 -8.33 -4.79
C ARG A 12 -9.63 -7.01 -4.83
N ARG A 13 -9.63 -6.30 -3.71
CA ARG A 13 -8.82 -5.08 -3.57
C ARG A 13 -7.42 -5.44 -3.08
N ARG A 14 -6.40 -4.98 -3.80
CA ARG A 14 -4.99 -5.27 -3.51
C ARG A 14 -4.23 -3.97 -3.30
N SER A 15 -3.02 -4.04 -2.76
CA SER A 15 -2.23 -2.84 -2.46
C SER A 15 -0.77 -2.93 -2.89
N VAL A 16 -0.23 -1.76 -3.18
CA VAL A 16 1.20 -1.53 -3.40
C VAL A 16 1.70 -0.50 -2.41
N VAL A 17 2.98 -0.57 -2.05
CA VAL A 17 3.63 0.33 -1.11
C VAL A 17 4.93 0.88 -1.71
N ALA A 18 5.03 2.22 -1.77
CA ALA A 18 6.29 2.91 -2.05
C ALA A 18 6.97 3.34 -0.73
N GLY A 19 8.27 3.09 -0.57
CA GLY A 19 9.02 3.41 0.64
C GLY A 19 8.81 2.38 1.76
N VAL A 20 8.71 2.83 3.02
CA VAL A 20 8.72 1.91 4.18
C VAL A 20 7.40 1.14 4.32
N PRO A 21 7.43 -0.21 4.39
CA PRO A 21 6.24 -1.04 4.64
C PRO A 21 5.72 -0.92 6.09
N GLY A 22 4.48 -1.33 6.33
CA GLY A 22 3.86 -1.31 7.67
C GLY A 22 2.67 -0.36 7.80
N ASN A 23 2.63 0.48 8.84
CA ASN A 23 1.55 1.46 9.06
C ASN A 23 1.72 2.71 8.18
N SER A 24 1.82 2.49 6.88
CA SER A 24 2.03 3.54 5.89
C SER A 24 0.75 4.33 5.62
N LYS A 25 0.91 5.62 5.34
CA LYS A 25 -0.19 6.50 4.91
C LYS A 25 -0.87 5.91 3.67
N ARG A 26 -2.20 5.85 3.68
CA ARG A 26 -3.03 5.26 2.61
C ARG A 26 -3.61 6.36 1.72
N LEU A 27 -3.52 6.18 0.40
CA LEU A 27 -4.28 6.98 -0.55
C LEU A 27 -5.78 6.68 -0.42
N ARG A 28 -6.60 7.73 -0.49
CA ARG A 28 -8.07 7.59 -0.40
C ARG A 28 -8.66 6.94 -1.65
N THR A 29 -8.10 7.25 -2.81
CA THR A 29 -8.55 6.73 -4.10
C THR A 29 -8.11 5.28 -4.27
N THR A 30 -9.02 4.45 -4.74
CA THR A 30 -8.70 3.12 -5.26
C THR A 30 -8.59 3.24 -6.79
N PHE A 31 -7.52 2.70 -7.35
CA PHE A 31 -7.20 2.79 -8.77
C PHE A 31 -7.75 1.61 -9.56
N ALA A 32 -7.85 1.77 -10.88
CA ALA A 32 -8.42 0.75 -11.77
C ALA A 32 -7.50 -0.47 -11.90
N ASN A 33 -6.21 -0.24 -12.06
CA ASN A 33 -5.20 -1.27 -12.24
C ASN A 33 -4.01 -1.03 -11.30
N GLU A 34 -3.08 -1.99 -11.28
CA GLU A 34 -1.89 -1.91 -10.44
C GLU A 34 -0.91 -0.82 -10.88
N THR A 35 -0.71 -0.64 -12.19
CA THR A 35 0.26 0.33 -12.72
C THR A 35 -0.08 1.74 -12.27
N ASP A 36 -1.36 2.09 -12.27
CA ASP A 36 -1.87 3.38 -11.79
C ASP A 36 -1.67 3.53 -10.28
N ALA A 37 -1.93 2.47 -9.51
CA ALA A 37 -1.69 2.48 -8.07
C ALA A 37 -0.20 2.63 -7.73
N ARG A 38 0.69 1.96 -8.49
CA ARG A 38 2.14 2.05 -8.34
C ARG A 38 2.62 3.47 -8.61
N ALA A 39 2.24 4.03 -9.76
CA ALA A 39 2.58 5.40 -10.14
C ALA A 39 2.09 6.41 -9.08
N ALA A 40 0.86 6.26 -8.60
CA ALA A 40 0.31 7.15 -7.58
C ALA A 40 1.02 7.01 -6.21
N ALA A 41 1.36 5.79 -5.78
CA ALA A 41 2.10 5.56 -4.55
C ALA A 41 3.50 6.19 -4.60
N VAL A 42 4.21 5.99 -5.72
CA VAL A 42 5.56 6.55 -5.96
C VAL A 42 5.51 8.07 -6.01
N ALA A 43 4.59 8.64 -6.81
CA ALA A 43 4.48 10.09 -6.96
C ALA A 43 4.20 10.79 -5.62
N GLU A 44 3.29 10.25 -4.81
CA GLU A 44 2.94 10.85 -3.53
C GLU A 44 4.04 10.65 -2.47
N TRP A 45 4.75 9.53 -2.53
CA TRP A 45 5.92 9.31 -1.68
C TRP A 45 7.05 10.30 -2.03
N GLN A 46 7.37 10.45 -3.31
CA GLN A 46 8.37 11.39 -3.77
C GLN A 46 7.98 12.84 -3.46
N ARG A 47 6.69 13.19 -3.55
CA ARG A 47 6.20 14.52 -3.14
C ARG A 47 6.50 14.81 -1.67
N ILE A 48 6.31 13.82 -0.80
CA ILE A 48 6.64 13.94 0.62
C ILE A 48 8.16 14.09 0.80
N LEU A 49 8.95 13.28 0.11
CA LEU A 49 10.41 13.33 0.19
C LEU A 49 10.98 14.68 -0.27
N ARG A 50 10.49 15.24 -1.39
CA ARG A 50 10.90 16.56 -1.87
C ARG A 50 10.61 17.67 -0.85
N GLY A 51 9.46 17.56 -0.18
CA GLY A 51 9.03 18.49 0.87
C GLY A 51 9.64 18.26 2.25
N LEU A 52 10.64 17.37 2.41
CA LEU A 52 11.29 17.14 3.71
C LEU A 52 12.03 18.37 4.23
N ALA A 53 12.68 19.12 3.33
CA ALA A 53 13.34 20.37 3.62
C ALA A 53 13.25 21.33 2.44
N THR A 54 13.08 22.62 2.75
CA THR A 54 13.15 23.71 1.80
C THR A 54 14.26 24.68 2.21
N PHE A 55 14.89 25.30 1.22
CA PHE A 55 15.92 26.30 1.45
C PHE A 55 15.70 27.44 0.45
N GLU A 56 16.03 28.66 0.86
CA GLU A 56 15.90 29.83 0.00
C GLU A 56 17.13 30.71 0.16
N MET A 57 17.66 31.19 -0.96
CA MET A 57 18.82 32.08 -0.97
C MET A 57 18.66 33.19 -2.01
N SER A 58 19.19 34.37 -1.69
CA SER A 58 19.32 35.49 -2.62
C SER A 58 20.79 35.75 -2.91
N LEU A 59 21.16 35.62 -4.18
CA LEU A 59 22.49 35.92 -4.69
C LEU A 59 22.58 37.41 -5.02
N ALA A 60 23.52 38.11 -4.36
CA ALA A 60 23.80 39.52 -4.61
C ALA A 60 24.35 39.75 -6.03
N LEU A 61 25.11 38.80 -6.56
CA LEU A 61 25.48 38.74 -7.96
C LEU A 61 24.63 37.67 -8.64
N GLY A 62 23.79 38.08 -9.59
CA GLY A 62 22.90 37.16 -10.28
C GLY A 62 23.66 36.12 -11.07
N ASN A 63 23.12 34.89 -11.09
CA ASN A 63 23.71 33.76 -11.79
C ASN A 63 22.70 33.22 -12.81
N PRO A 64 22.88 33.50 -14.11
CA PRO A 64 21.94 33.08 -15.15
C PRO A 64 22.07 31.59 -15.48
N ALA A 65 23.09 30.90 -14.97
CA ALA A 65 23.26 29.46 -15.17
C ALA A 65 22.34 28.61 -14.28
N VAL A 66 21.70 29.21 -13.26
CA VAL A 66 20.74 28.50 -12.41
C VAL A 66 19.36 28.57 -13.05
N PHE A 67 18.82 27.42 -13.41
CA PHE A 67 17.45 27.26 -13.90
C PHE A 67 16.70 26.25 -13.02
N PRO A 68 15.35 26.23 -13.03
CA PRO A 68 14.58 25.23 -12.29
C PRO A 68 14.97 23.79 -12.67
N GLN A 69 14.79 22.84 -11.76
CA GLN A 69 15.20 21.43 -11.90
C GLN A 69 16.72 21.21 -12.01
N SER A 70 17.53 22.20 -11.60
CA SER A 70 18.99 22.05 -11.53
C SER A 70 19.41 21.52 -10.16
N PRO A 71 20.24 20.46 -10.08
CA PRO A 71 20.91 20.09 -8.84
C PRO A 71 21.86 21.21 -8.39
N VAL A 72 21.83 21.57 -7.11
CA VAL A 72 22.66 22.65 -6.55
C VAL A 72 23.34 22.18 -5.27
N THR A 73 24.61 22.55 -5.12
CA THR A 73 25.37 22.38 -3.87
C THR A 73 25.58 23.75 -3.25
N VAL A 74 25.31 23.86 -1.95
CA VAL A 74 25.56 25.07 -1.15
C VAL A 74 26.76 24.83 -0.24
N LYS A 75 27.47 25.90 0.13
CA LYS A 75 28.64 25.83 1.01
C LYS A 75 28.67 27.03 1.94
N GLY A 76 29.14 26.79 3.17
CA GLY A 76 29.31 27.83 4.18
C GLY A 76 28.09 28.03 5.09
N PHE A 77 27.13 27.09 5.04
CA PHE A 77 26.01 27.05 5.98
C PHE A 77 26.27 26.00 7.07
N LYS A 78 25.26 25.74 7.90
CA LYS A 78 25.34 24.67 8.89
C LYS A 78 25.58 23.31 8.19
N PRO A 79 26.33 22.37 8.80
CA PRO A 79 26.67 21.10 8.16
C PRO A 79 25.49 20.33 7.57
N GLU A 80 24.31 20.41 8.20
CA GLU A 80 23.09 19.75 7.72
C GLU A 80 22.57 20.35 6.40
N ILE A 81 22.73 21.66 6.21
CA ILE A 81 22.33 22.37 4.98
C ILE A 81 23.32 22.07 3.85
N ASP A 82 24.61 22.13 4.15
CA ASP A 82 25.68 21.86 3.18
C ASP A 82 25.71 20.39 2.72
N ALA A 83 25.29 19.45 3.58
CA ALA A 83 25.21 18.02 3.26
C ALA A 83 23.93 17.60 2.50
N THR A 84 22.92 18.48 2.41
CA THR A 84 21.67 18.17 1.72
C THR A 84 21.83 18.32 0.21
N GLU A 85 21.38 17.35 -0.58
CA GLU A 85 21.29 17.49 -2.03
C GLU A 85 20.09 18.38 -2.39
N TRP A 86 20.35 19.59 -2.89
CA TRP A 86 19.31 20.54 -3.25
C TRP A 86 18.93 20.45 -4.73
N LEU A 87 17.65 20.64 -5.02
CA LEU A 87 17.11 20.84 -6.36
C LEU A 87 16.46 22.22 -6.42
N SER A 88 16.81 23.04 -7.41
CA SER A 88 16.16 24.34 -7.62
C SER A 88 14.71 24.13 -8.09
N VAL A 89 13.74 24.74 -7.40
CA VAL A 89 12.32 24.66 -7.80
C VAL A 89 11.85 25.92 -8.49
N LYS A 90 12.39 27.06 -8.09
CA LYS A 90 12.03 28.36 -8.64
C LYS A 90 13.22 29.29 -8.59
N VAL A 91 13.43 29.96 -9.72
CA VAL A 91 14.50 30.95 -9.90
C VAL A 91 13.84 32.24 -10.33
N THR A 92 14.16 33.33 -9.64
CA THR A 92 13.70 34.67 -9.98
C THR A 92 14.90 35.57 -10.17
N HIS A 93 15.13 36.01 -11.41
CA HIS A 93 16.13 37.01 -11.71
C HIS A 93 15.54 38.40 -11.65
N ASN A 94 16.28 39.36 -11.11
CA ASN A 94 15.88 40.76 -11.08
C ASN A 94 17.03 41.63 -11.58
N LEU A 95 16.71 42.62 -12.41
CA LEU A 95 17.64 43.63 -12.91
C LEU A 95 17.10 45.01 -12.51
N GLY A 96 17.82 45.71 -11.64
CA GLY A 96 17.41 47.02 -11.15
C GLY A 96 18.59 47.84 -10.61
N GLY A 97 18.30 48.84 -9.77
CA GLY A 97 19.32 49.72 -9.18
C GLY A 97 20.42 49.01 -8.39
N ASN A 98 20.14 47.79 -7.91
CA ASN A 98 21.11 46.94 -7.20
C ASN A 98 21.88 45.98 -8.14
N GLY A 99 21.80 46.20 -9.45
CA GLY A 99 22.38 45.32 -10.46
C GLY A 99 21.55 44.07 -10.74
N PHE A 100 22.19 43.07 -11.33
CA PHE A 100 21.60 41.77 -11.63
C PHE A 100 21.67 40.88 -10.38
N THR A 101 20.52 40.42 -9.89
CA THR A 101 20.39 39.57 -8.69
C THR A 101 19.59 38.32 -9.00
N THR A 102 19.70 37.28 -8.18
CA THR A 102 18.97 36.01 -8.39
C THR A 102 18.50 35.44 -7.06
N ARG A 103 17.19 35.22 -6.93
CA ARG A 103 16.59 34.49 -5.81
C ARG A 103 16.31 33.07 -6.24
N VAL A 104 16.70 32.10 -5.43
CA VAL A 104 16.51 30.67 -5.70
C VAL A 104 15.83 30.02 -4.51
N GLU A 105 14.75 29.30 -4.80
CA GLU A 105 14.06 28.42 -3.87
C GLU A 105 14.47 26.97 -4.20
N PHE A 106 14.75 26.18 -3.17
CA PHE A 106 15.23 24.81 -3.27
C PHE A 106 14.34 23.85 -2.48
N GLU A 107 14.28 22.61 -2.97
CA GLU A 107 13.71 21.47 -2.27
C GLU A 107 14.72 20.32 -2.20
N THR A 108 14.42 19.30 -1.39
CA THR A 108 15.30 18.13 -1.29
C THR A 108 15.24 17.34 -2.59
N LYS A 109 16.40 17.01 -3.17
CA LYS A 109 16.47 16.13 -4.33
C LYS A 109 16.10 14.70 -3.92
N THR A 110 15.29 14.04 -4.72
CA THR A 110 14.80 12.68 -4.42
C THR A 110 15.21 11.70 -5.49
N GLU A 111 15.55 10.49 -5.07
CA GLU A 111 15.82 9.38 -5.99
C GLU A 111 14.51 8.70 -6.44
N ALA A 112 14.61 7.98 -7.56
CA ALA A 112 13.54 7.11 -8.01
C ALA A 112 13.35 5.96 -7.01
N VAL A 113 12.10 5.70 -6.66
CA VAL A 113 11.70 4.62 -5.76
C VAL A 113 10.63 3.81 -6.45
N GLU A 114 10.74 2.49 -6.36
CA GLU A 114 9.71 1.61 -6.86
C GLU A 114 8.66 1.33 -5.78
N ALA A 115 7.43 1.08 -6.22
CA ALA A 115 6.40 0.56 -5.32
C ALA A 115 6.29 -0.94 -5.49
N GLU A 116 6.36 -1.64 -4.37
CA GLU A 116 6.28 -3.09 -4.31
C GLU A 116 4.85 -3.52 -3.98
N ARG A 117 4.43 -4.67 -4.51
CA ARG A 117 3.17 -5.30 -4.10
C ARG A 117 3.27 -5.69 -2.63
N GLU A 118 2.22 -5.41 -1.88
CA GLU A 118 2.12 -5.91 -0.51
C GLU A 118 1.44 -7.27 -0.52
N ASP A 119 2.07 -8.26 0.11
CA ASP A 119 1.52 -9.61 0.18
C ASP A 119 0.16 -9.61 0.91
N GLU A 120 -0.83 -10.21 0.25
CA GLU A 120 -2.15 -10.41 0.84
C GLU A 120 -2.05 -11.48 1.91
N LYS A 121 -2.31 -11.11 3.17
CA LYS A 121 -2.33 -12.05 4.29
C LYS A 121 -3.65 -12.81 4.32
N ASP A 122 -3.58 -14.11 4.62
CA ASP A 122 -4.77 -14.94 4.80
C ASP A 122 -5.56 -14.45 6.03
N PRO A 123 -6.83 -14.03 5.88
CA PRO A 123 -7.66 -13.62 7.01
C PRO A 123 -7.95 -14.77 8.00
N ASP A 124 -7.83 -16.01 7.54
CA ASP A 124 -8.06 -17.23 8.30
C ASP A 124 -6.74 -18.00 8.50
N GLU A 125 -5.62 -17.28 8.66
CA GLU A 125 -4.28 -17.87 8.86
C GLU A 125 -4.28 -18.86 10.03
N GLY A 126 -3.71 -20.05 9.80
CA GLY A 126 -3.65 -21.13 10.79
C GLY A 126 -4.97 -21.89 11.03
N ILE A 127 -6.08 -21.46 10.43
CA ILE A 127 -7.36 -22.19 10.52
C ILE A 127 -7.28 -23.46 9.67
N THR A 128 -7.53 -24.61 10.28
CA THR A 128 -7.43 -25.92 9.64
C THR A 128 -8.79 -26.56 9.34
N GLY A 129 -9.88 -25.97 9.87
CA GLY A 129 -11.24 -26.44 9.62
C GLY A 129 -12.30 -25.46 10.12
N VAL A 130 -13.55 -25.74 9.79
CA VAL A 130 -14.73 -24.95 10.16
C VAL A 130 -15.74 -25.83 10.86
N VAL A 131 -16.35 -25.31 11.93
CA VAL A 131 -17.42 -25.96 12.69
C VAL A 131 -18.71 -25.15 12.61
N ALA A 132 -19.83 -25.83 12.40
CA ALA A 132 -21.17 -25.24 12.41
C ALA A 132 -22.05 -25.94 13.46
N LYS A 133 -22.64 -25.16 14.37
CA LYS A 133 -23.53 -25.68 15.41
C LYS A 133 -24.95 -25.79 14.87
N TRP A 134 -25.68 -26.83 15.25
CA TRP A 134 -27.09 -26.98 14.89
C TRP A 134 -27.95 -27.46 16.06
N LYS A 135 -29.22 -27.08 16.02
CA LYS A 135 -30.26 -27.55 16.94
C LYS A 135 -31.52 -27.83 16.15
N ASP A 136 -31.92 -29.10 16.13
CA ASP A 136 -33.17 -29.54 15.54
C ASP A 136 -34.31 -29.18 16.48
N VAL A 137 -35.06 -28.15 16.08
CA VAL A 137 -36.23 -27.66 16.79
C VAL A 137 -37.52 -28.32 16.32
N ALA A 138 -37.49 -29.09 15.23
CA ALA A 138 -38.65 -29.76 14.64
C ALA A 138 -38.83 -31.20 15.16
N ALA A 139 -37.75 -31.86 15.58
CA ALA A 139 -37.82 -33.23 16.10
C ALA A 139 -38.44 -33.35 17.50
N LYS A 140 -39.28 -34.39 17.72
CA LYS A 140 -39.91 -34.74 19.02
C LYS A 140 -38.92 -34.85 20.19
N LYS A 141 -37.67 -35.23 19.91
CA LYS A 141 -36.52 -35.11 20.83
C LYS A 141 -35.62 -34.01 20.28
N LYS A 142 -35.46 -32.91 21.03
CA LYS A 142 -34.59 -31.77 20.68
C LYS A 142 -33.14 -32.23 20.59
N LYS A 143 -32.67 -32.58 19.38
CA LYS A 143 -31.29 -32.97 19.13
C LYS A 143 -30.47 -31.72 18.84
N ALA A 144 -29.26 -31.66 19.38
CA ALA A 144 -28.29 -30.63 19.05
C ALA A 144 -26.95 -31.31 18.76
N GLY A 145 -26.13 -30.67 17.93
CA GLY A 145 -24.85 -31.20 17.53
C GLY A 145 -24.01 -30.15 16.82
N GLN A 146 -22.84 -30.57 16.36
CA GLN A 146 -21.92 -29.74 15.60
C GLN A 146 -21.42 -30.55 14.40
N GLU A 147 -21.27 -29.89 13.27
CA GLU A 147 -20.68 -30.48 12.06
C GLU A 147 -19.37 -29.77 11.76
N GLN A 148 -18.35 -30.54 11.36
CA GLN A 148 -17.03 -30.04 11.03
C GLN A 148 -16.71 -30.29 9.55
N ALA A 149 -15.99 -29.37 8.94
CA ALA A 149 -15.28 -29.55 7.69
C ALA A 149 -13.79 -29.20 7.89
N GLY A 150 -12.88 -29.93 7.25
CA GLY A 150 -11.43 -29.75 7.43
C GLY A 150 -10.85 -30.52 8.62
N ALA A 151 -9.57 -30.29 8.92
CA ALA A 151 -8.82 -30.98 9.97
C ALA A 151 -9.13 -30.42 11.37
N THR A 152 -8.95 -31.27 12.39
CA THR A 152 -9.30 -31.05 13.81
C THR A 152 -8.36 -30.13 14.59
N GLY A 153 -7.53 -29.32 13.91
CA GLY A 153 -6.62 -28.36 14.56
C GLY A 153 -7.35 -27.11 15.04
N THR A 154 -6.94 -25.94 14.56
CA THR A 154 -7.61 -24.67 14.88
C THR A 154 -8.89 -24.54 14.04
N LEU A 155 -10.05 -24.55 14.72
CA LEU A 155 -11.36 -24.57 14.07
C LEU A 155 -12.07 -23.21 14.16
N LYS A 156 -12.53 -22.69 13.02
CA LYS A 156 -13.42 -21.52 12.97
C LYS A 156 -14.86 -21.93 13.26
N THR A 157 -15.47 -21.39 14.31
CA THR A 157 -16.88 -21.66 14.60
C THR A 157 -17.76 -20.64 13.90
N LEU A 158 -18.71 -21.08 13.09
CA LEU A 158 -19.72 -20.21 12.50
C LEU A 158 -20.67 -19.67 13.58
N GLU A 159 -20.94 -18.37 13.57
CA GLU A 159 -21.82 -17.71 14.55
C GLU A 159 -23.28 -18.20 14.47
N HIS A 160 -23.72 -18.58 13.27
CA HIS A 160 -25.11 -18.97 13.03
C HIS A 160 -25.42 -20.37 13.60
N LEU A 161 -26.52 -20.47 14.36
CA LEU A 161 -27.06 -21.74 14.82
C LEU A 161 -28.07 -22.29 13.80
N TYR A 162 -27.71 -23.38 13.14
CA TYR A 162 -28.52 -23.98 12.08
C TYR A 162 -29.68 -24.83 12.64
N LYS A 163 -30.80 -24.86 11.91
CA LYS A 163 -32.00 -25.62 12.30
C LYS A 163 -31.93 -27.12 12.01
N SER A 164 -30.93 -27.58 11.26
CA SER A 164 -30.76 -29.00 10.93
C SER A 164 -29.28 -29.39 10.78
N LYS A 165 -29.00 -30.68 11.01
CA LYS A 165 -27.67 -31.28 10.81
C LYS A 165 -27.15 -31.07 9.39
N GLN A 166 -28.00 -31.32 8.39
CA GLN A 166 -27.63 -31.19 6.98
C GLN A 166 -27.28 -29.75 6.60
N ALA A 167 -28.01 -28.76 7.14
CA ALA A 167 -27.74 -27.35 6.89
C ALA A 167 -26.40 -26.92 7.50
N ALA A 168 -26.11 -27.31 8.75
CA ALA A 168 -24.81 -27.07 9.38
C ALA A 168 -23.66 -27.74 8.60
N LYS A 169 -23.84 -28.99 8.16
CA LYS A 169 -22.82 -29.70 7.37
C LYS A 169 -22.49 -28.97 6.07
N ARG A 170 -23.53 -28.54 5.31
CA ARG A 170 -23.33 -27.77 4.08
C ARG A 170 -22.64 -26.44 4.34
N ALA A 171 -23.03 -25.73 5.41
CA ALA A 171 -22.43 -24.45 5.76
C ALA A 171 -20.94 -24.58 6.15
N ALA A 172 -20.60 -25.57 6.98
CA ALA A 172 -19.22 -25.87 7.35
C ALA A 172 -18.37 -26.18 6.10
N LEU A 173 -18.89 -27.02 5.20
CA LEU A 173 -18.23 -27.34 3.92
C LEU A 173 -18.03 -26.10 3.04
N HIS A 174 -19.05 -25.26 2.89
CA HIS A 174 -18.97 -24.07 2.05
C HIS A 174 -17.96 -23.05 2.59
N ALA A 175 -17.99 -22.81 3.89
CA ALA A 175 -17.06 -21.90 4.55
C ALA A 175 -15.62 -22.43 4.46
N TRP A 176 -15.41 -23.74 4.65
CA TRP A 176 -14.09 -24.35 4.47
C TRP A 176 -13.59 -24.24 3.02
N LYS A 177 -14.45 -24.51 2.04
CA LYS A 177 -14.13 -24.34 0.62
C LYS A 177 -13.73 -22.90 0.30
N HIS A 178 -14.45 -21.93 0.84
CA HIS A 178 -14.14 -20.51 0.67
C HIS A 178 -12.76 -20.14 1.23
N ILE A 179 -12.39 -20.65 2.41
CA ILE A 179 -11.04 -20.45 2.98
C ILE A 179 -9.97 -21.03 2.05
N GLN A 180 -10.19 -22.23 1.52
CA GLN A 180 -9.23 -22.85 0.60
C GLN A 180 -9.08 -22.04 -0.70
N GLU A 181 -10.20 -21.58 -1.26
CA GLU A 181 -10.21 -20.71 -2.45
C GLU A 181 -9.47 -19.39 -2.19
N VAL A 182 -9.67 -18.75 -1.02
CA VAL A 182 -8.94 -17.55 -0.62
C VAL A 182 -7.43 -17.79 -0.60
N ARG A 183 -6.98 -18.91 -0.03
CA ARG A 183 -5.56 -19.28 0.04
C ARG A 183 -4.96 -19.57 -1.34
N GLU A 184 -5.72 -20.21 -2.21
CA GLU A 184 -5.30 -20.49 -3.58
C GLU A 184 -5.11 -19.21 -4.39
N ILE A 185 -6.06 -18.26 -4.27
CA ILE A 185 -5.96 -16.94 -4.89
C ILE A 185 -4.72 -16.19 -4.41
N ILE A 186 -4.46 -16.20 -3.09
CA ILE A 186 -3.27 -15.54 -2.52
C ILE A 186 -1.99 -16.18 -3.07
N ARG A 187 -1.91 -17.52 -3.11
CA ARG A 187 -0.75 -18.25 -3.64
C ARG A 187 -0.49 -17.97 -5.13
N GLU A 188 -1.52 -18.07 -5.96
CA GLU A 188 -1.36 -17.85 -7.41
C GLU A 188 -0.88 -16.41 -7.70
N ASN A 189 -1.36 -15.46 -6.91
CA ASN A 189 -0.97 -14.08 -7.07
C ASN A 189 0.44 -13.77 -6.56
N SER A 190 0.92 -14.44 -5.50
CA SER A 190 2.30 -14.26 -5.03
C SER A 190 3.29 -14.83 -6.04
N GLU A 191 2.98 -15.97 -6.65
CA GLU A 191 3.76 -16.56 -7.75
C GLU A 191 3.86 -15.60 -8.94
N LYS A 192 2.74 -14.97 -9.35
CA LYS A 192 2.76 -13.96 -10.43
C LYS A 192 3.55 -12.69 -10.10
N SER A 193 3.74 -12.36 -8.83
CA SER A 193 4.60 -11.24 -8.43
C SER A 193 6.08 -11.52 -8.66
N SER A 194 6.48 -12.79 -8.72
CA SER A 194 7.87 -13.21 -8.90
C SER A 194 8.35 -13.24 -10.35
N ILE A 195 7.42 -13.10 -11.31
CA ILE A 195 7.74 -13.10 -12.74
C ILE A 195 7.90 -11.64 -13.17
N PRO A 196 9.09 -11.19 -13.58
CA PRO A 196 9.27 -9.83 -14.09
C PRO A 196 8.47 -9.67 -15.39
N GLU A 197 7.61 -8.65 -15.46
CA GLU A 197 7.02 -8.20 -16.72
C GLU A 197 8.18 -7.78 -17.65
N GLN A 198 8.27 -8.43 -18.81
CA GLN A 198 9.24 -8.15 -19.88
C GLN A 198 8.90 -6.84 -20.60
#